data_AF-A0A4Q9V5J1-F1
#
_entry.id   AF-A0A4Q9V5J1-F1
#
_cell.length_a   1.000
_cell.length_b   1.000
_cell.length_c   1.000
_cell.angle_alpha   90.00
_cell.angle_beta   90.00
_cell.angle_gamma   90.00
#
_symmetry.space_group_name_H-M   'P 1'
#
loop_
_entity.id
_entity.type
_entity.pdbx_description
1 polymer ?
#
loop_
_entity_poly.entity_id
_entity_poly.type
_entity_poly.pdbx_seq_one_letter_code
_entity_poly.pdbx_strand_id
1 'polypeptide(L)'
;MDQAKLDHMRSVLNKLEDIKNTQESLIDKINHVITDLFQHPDKDLEKIMEDAHQKASDNIDSIREAMEDYEMSINKMENQD
;
A
#
# COMPACT_ATOMS: atom_id res chain seq x y z
N MET A 1 -18.65 16.29 18.85
CA MET A 1 -18.37 15.46 17.66
C MET A 1 -19.42 14.41 17.37
N ASP A 2 -19.59 14.03 16.09
CA ASP A 2 -20.33 12.82 15.70
C ASP A 2 -19.41 11.59 15.79
N GLN A 3 -19.48 10.85 16.90
CA GLN A 3 -18.67 9.65 17.14
C GLN A 3 -18.80 8.63 15.99
N ALA A 4 -19.99 8.51 15.38
CA ALA A 4 -20.20 7.60 14.26
C ALA A 4 -19.38 8.00 13.03
N LYS A 5 -19.17 9.30 12.82
CA LYS A 5 -18.30 9.81 11.76
C LYS A 5 -16.83 9.43 12.03
N LEU A 6 -16.34 9.65 13.25
CA LEU A 6 -14.96 9.27 13.60
C LEU A 6 -14.72 7.76 13.47
N ASP A 7 -15.66 6.93 13.94
CA ASP A 7 -15.56 5.48 13.84
C ASP A 7 -15.56 5.02 12.37
N HIS A 8 -16.39 5.64 11.53
CA HIS A 8 -16.37 5.40 10.10
C HIS A 8 -15.02 5.76 9.47
N MET A 9 -14.45 6.92 9.84
CA MET A 9 -13.15 7.33 9.33
C MET A 9 -12.04 6.36 9.75
N ARG A 10 -11.97 5.97 11.02
CA ARG A 10 -11.01 4.96 11.49
C ARG A 10 -11.18 3.63 10.73
N SER A 11 -12.42 3.22 10.44
CA SER A 11 -12.67 2.03 9.59
C SER A 11 -12.12 2.17 8.17
N VAL A 12 -12.17 3.37 7.58
CA VAL A 12 -11.55 3.63 6.27
C VAL A 12 -10.02 3.54 6.36
N LEU A 13 -9.41 4.06 7.42
CA LEU A 13 -7.96 3.98 7.63
C LEU A 13 -7.48 2.51 7.68
N ASN A 14 -8.21 1.64 8.40
CA ASN A 14 -7.90 0.21 8.44
C ASN A 14 -7.97 -0.46 7.05
N LYS A 15 -8.89 -0.02 6.18
CA LYS A 15 -8.98 -0.53 4.81
C LYS A 15 -7.80 -0.07 3.95
N LEU A 16 -7.32 1.16 4.14
CA LEU A 16 -6.12 1.65 3.45
C LEU A 16 -4.88 0.86 3.89
N GLU A 17 -4.77 0.56 5.19
CA GLU A 17 -3.69 -0.29 5.71
C GLU A 17 -3.72 -1.69 5.11
N ASP A 18 -4.89 -2.31 5.00
CA ASP A 18 -5.05 -3.63 4.38
C ASP A 18 -4.64 -3.64 2.89
N ILE A 19 -4.97 -2.59 2.14
CA ILE A 19 -4.54 -2.42 0.76
C ILE A 19 -3.01 -2.31 0.68
N LYS A 20 -2.39 -1.49 1.54
CA LYS A 20 -0.93 -1.34 1.62
C LYS A 20 -0.24 -2.69 1.90
N ASN A 21 -0.73 -3.42 2.90
CA ASN A 21 -0.19 -4.73 3.28
C ASN A 21 -0.32 -5.75 2.13
N THR A 22 -1.41 -5.68 1.37
CA THR A 22 -1.60 -6.51 0.17
C THR A 22 -0.58 -6.17 -0.92
N GLN A 23 -0.25 -4.88 -1.13
CA GLN A 23 0.79 -4.47 -2.08
C GLN A 23 2.20 -4.91 -1.61
N GLU A 24 2.50 -4.85 -0.32
CA GLU A 24 3.77 -5.36 0.24
C GLU A 24 3.88 -6.88 -0.02
N SER A 25 2.80 -7.64 0.20
CA SER A 25 2.77 -9.07 -0.14
C SER A 25 2.93 -9.34 -1.65
N LEU A 26 2.43 -8.47 -2.51
CA LEU A 26 2.62 -8.57 -3.95
C LEU A 26 4.10 -8.37 -4.33
N ILE A 27 4.78 -7.39 -3.74
CA ILE A 27 6.21 -7.16 -3.94
C ILE A 27 7.03 -8.40 -3.58
N ASP A 28 6.75 -9.03 -2.43
CA ASP A 28 7.45 -10.25 -2.01
C ASP A 28 7.32 -11.37 -3.05
N LYS A 29 6.11 -11.57 -3.59
CA LYS A 29 5.85 -12.57 -4.63
C LYS A 29 6.59 -12.26 -5.92
N ILE A 30 6.65 -10.98 -6.32
CA ILE A 30 7.42 -10.55 -7.50
C ILE A 30 8.91 -10.83 -7.28
N ASN A 31 9.45 -10.52 -6.10
CA ASN A 31 10.84 -10.80 -5.75
C ASN A 31 11.17 -12.30 -5.82
N HIS A 32 10.25 -13.17 -5.42
CA HIS A 32 10.42 -14.63 -5.59
C HIS A 32 10.51 -15.03 -7.07
N VAL A 33 9.65 -14.49 -7.93
CA VAL A 33 9.73 -14.76 -9.38
C VAL A 33 11.05 -14.27 -9.97
N ILE A 34 11.48 -13.04 -9.64
CA ILE A 34 12.78 -12.48 -10.09
C ILE A 34 13.92 -13.40 -9.62
N THR A 35 13.87 -13.88 -8.37
CA THR A 35 14.88 -14.80 -7.83
C THR A 35 14.93 -16.12 -8.61
N ASP A 36 13.78 -16.68 -8.97
CA ASP A 36 13.70 -17.93 -9.74
C ASP A 36 14.27 -17.75 -11.17
N LEU A 37 14.10 -16.56 -11.77
CA LEU A 37 14.66 -16.23 -13.08
C LEU A 37 16.19 -16.20 -13.10
N PHE A 38 16.87 -16.01 -11.97
CA PHE A 38 18.33 -16.14 -11.94
C PHE A 38 18.82 -17.56 -12.26
N GLN A 39 18.00 -18.58 -11.98
CA GLN A 39 18.32 -19.98 -12.30
C GLN A 39 18.00 -20.31 -13.77
N HIS A 40 16.90 -19.74 -14.28
CA HIS A 40 16.42 -19.93 -15.65
C HIS A 40 16.07 -18.58 -16.28
N PRO A 41 17.06 -17.89 -16.88
CA PRO A 41 16.86 -16.52 -17.35
C PRO A 41 15.84 -16.40 -18.49
N ASP A 42 14.84 -15.55 -18.27
CA ASP A 42 13.92 -15.05 -19.28
C ASP A 42 13.87 -13.52 -19.15
N LYS A 43 14.52 -12.83 -20.10
CA LYS A 43 14.70 -11.38 -20.07
C LYS A 43 13.40 -10.60 -20.23
N ASP A 44 12.45 -11.16 -20.98
CA ASP A 44 11.17 -10.49 -21.21
C ASP A 44 10.33 -10.58 -19.93
N LEU A 45 10.33 -11.75 -19.27
CA LEU A 45 9.65 -11.93 -17.99
C LEU A 45 10.31 -11.13 -16.86
N GLU A 46 11.65 -11.10 -16.79
CA GLU A 46 12.40 -10.31 -15.80
C GLU A 46 12.01 -8.84 -15.86
N LYS A 47 12.02 -8.25 -17.06
CA LYS A 47 11.61 -6.86 -17.28
C LYS A 47 10.16 -6.59 -16.84
N ILE A 48 9.23 -7.50 -17.17
CA ILE A 48 7.83 -7.35 -16.76
C ILE A 48 7.69 -7.40 -15.23
N MET A 49 8.48 -8.24 -14.55
CA MET A 49 8.48 -8.35 -13.09
C MET A 49 9.10 -7.13 -12.42
N GLU A 50 10.20 -6.58 -12.96
CA GLU A 50 10.77 -5.31 -12.49
C GLU A 50 9.77 -4.15 -12.63
N ASP A 51 9.09 -4.05 -13.77
CA ASP A 51 8.04 -3.04 -14.00
C ASP A 51 6.87 -3.21 -13.02
N ALA A 52 6.49 -4.45 -12.71
CA ALA A 52 5.44 -4.76 -11.74
C ALA A 52 5.87 -4.40 -10.31
N HIS A 53 7.12 -4.69 -9.93
CA HIS A 53 7.70 -4.34 -8.64
C HIS A 53 7.66 -2.82 -8.43
N GLN A 54 8.14 -2.05 -9.42
CA GLN A 54 8.16 -0.59 -9.33
C GLN A 54 6.75 -0.03 -9.16
N LYS A 55 5.77 -0.48 -9.95
CA LYS A 55 4.37 -0.03 -9.84
C LYS A 55 3.76 -0.36 -8.48
N ALA A 56 4.05 -1.53 -7.92
CA ALA A 56 3.58 -1.90 -6.60
C ALA A 56 4.21 -1.01 -5.52
N SER A 57 5.51 -0.69 -5.65
CA SER A 57 6.22 0.24 -4.75
C SER A 57 5.62 1.65 -4.81
N ASP A 58 5.42 2.20 -6.01
CA ASP A 58 4.83 3.53 -6.21
C ASP A 58 3.41 3.60 -5.61
N ASN A 59 2.63 2.52 -5.74
CA ASN A 59 1.31 2.42 -5.13
C ASN A 59 1.36 2.40 -3.60
N ILE A 60 2.33 1.69 -2.99
CA ILE A 60 2.51 1.68 -1.54
C ILE A 60 2.77 3.10 -1.04
N ASP A 61 3.67 3.83 -1.70
CA ASP A 61 4.02 5.20 -1.30
C ASP A 61 2.80 6.14 -1.44
N SER A 62 2.05 6.02 -2.53
CA SER A 62 0.80 6.78 -2.74
C SER A 62 -0.26 6.47 -1.65
N ILE A 63 -0.38 5.21 -1.23
CA ILE A 63 -1.31 4.81 -0.16
C ILE A 63 -0.83 5.34 1.19
N ARG A 64 0.47 5.32 1.48
CA ARG A 64 1.04 5.87 2.72
C ARG A 64 0.75 7.36 2.84
N GLU A 65 0.99 8.13 1.78
CA GLU A 65 0.68 9.56 1.74
C GLU A 65 -0.82 9.80 2.00
N ALA A 66 -1.70 9.05 1.32
CA ALA A 66 -3.14 9.14 1.55
C ALA A 66 -3.56 8.78 2.98
N MET A 67 -2.89 7.79 3.61
CA MET A 67 -3.14 7.42 5.01
C MET A 67 -2.72 8.56 5.96
N GLU A 68 -1.55 9.16 5.77
CA GLU A 68 -1.04 10.26 6.58
C GLU A 68 -1.97 11.48 6.52
N ASP A 69 -2.38 11.88 5.31
CA ASP A 69 -3.32 12.99 5.10
C ASP A 69 -4.68 12.75 5.77
N TYR A 70 -5.15 11.50 5.70
CA TYR A 70 -6.42 11.10 6.28
C TYR A 70 -6.35 11.03 7.81
N GLU A 71 -5.26 10.52 8.37
CA GLU A 71 -4.99 10.50 9.81
C GLU A 71 -4.88 11.91 10.38
N MET A 72 -4.19 12.83 9.69
CA MET A 72 -4.18 14.25 10.06
C MET A 72 -5.59 14.85 10.12
N SER A 73 -6.48 14.44 9.21
CA SER A 73 -7.86 14.91 9.18
C SER A 73 -8.68 14.38 10.37
N ILE A 74 -8.46 13.12 10.76
CA ILE A 74 -9.05 12.52 11.97
C ILE A 74 -8.55 13.27 13.21
N ASN A 75 -7.23 13.45 13.34
CA ASN A 75 -6.62 14.13 14.49
C ASN A 75 -7.11 15.57 14.65
N LYS A 76 -7.33 16.30 13.55
CA LYS A 76 -7.92 17.66 13.61
C LYS A 76 -9.35 17.64 14.15
N MET A 77 -10.17 16.66 13.77
CA MET A 77 -11.51 16.53 14.31
C MET A 77 -11.48 16.17 15.79
N GLU A 78 -10.61 15.25 16.20
CA GLU A 78 -10.49 14.81 17.60
C GLU A 78 -10.05 15.93 18.55
N ASN A 79 -9.19 16.85 18.08
CA ASN A 79 -8.66 17.96 18.88
C ASN A 79 -9.47 19.27 18.77
N GLN A 80 -10.62 19.25 18.06
CA GLN A 80 -11.50 20.41 17.90
C GLN A 80 -12.74 20.39 18.83
N ASP A 81 -12.90 19.37 19.68
CA ASP A 81 -13.80 19.39 20.85
C ASP A 81 -13.02 19.73 22.14
#